data_AF-A0ABD5NZG2-F1
#
_entry.id   AF-A0ABD5NZG2-F1
#
_cell.length_a   1.000
_cell.length_b   1.000
_cell.length_c   1.000
_cell.angle_alpha   90.00
_cell.angle_beta   90.00
_cell.angle_gamma   90.00
#
_symmetry.space_group_name_H-M   'P 1'
#
loop_
_entity.id
_entity.type
_entity.pdbx_description
1 polymer ?
#
loop_
_entity_poly.entity_id
_entity_poly.type
_entity_poly.pdbx_seq_one_letter_code
_entity_poly.pdbx_strand_id
1 'polypeptide(L)'
;MTRMRRRVLPTVHRIKEPFGGFAQCTMDPSEYVGTVGRELSEFRADLQAMEFAPEPIASLKVHGDGRLSAGSWVRRPSPLAKWQLHVTIFQDGHDAIDVFAHREYSWLRHPYKHYTSEGWDTTSGVERMRSLLSDHGVAFRID
;
A
#
# COMPACT_ATOMS: atom_id res chain seq x y z
N MET A 1 0.69 -14.84 36.05
CA MET A 1 1.96 -14.71 35.30
C MET A 1 1.78 -15.27 33.90
N THR A 2 1.55 -14.43 32.88
CA THR A 2 1.76 -14.83 31.48
C THR A 2 2.14 -13.60 30.66
N ARG A 3 3.44 -13.32 30.66
CA ARG A 3 4.13 -12.24 29.95
C ARG A 3 4.15 -12.58 28.46
N MET A 4 3.06 -12.28 27.76
CA MET A 4 2.94 -12.57 26.34
C MET A 4 3.73 -11.53 25.53
N ARG A 5 4.89 -12.02 25.06
CA ARG A 5 5.92 -11.38 24.25
C ARG A 5 5.41 -10.25 23.32
N ARG A 6 5.73 -8.99 23.67
CA ARG A 6 5.98 -7.94 22.69
C ARG A 6 7.25 -8.31 21.89
N ARG A 7 7.10 -9.16 20.87
CA ARG A 7 8.08 -9.27 19.78
C ARG A 7 7.71 -8.26 18.69
N VAL A 8 7.76 -6.97 19.05
CA VAL A 8 7.97 -5.95 18.02
C VAL A 8 9.47 -6.05 17.71
N LEU A 9 9.78 -6.54 16.51
CA LEU A 9 11.14 -6.77 16.03
C LEU A 9 12.02 -5.54 16.35
N PRO A 10 13.18 -5.69 17.02
CA PRO A 10 14.08 -4.58 17.37
C PRO A 10 14.50 -3.73 16.16
N THR A 11 14.43 -4.32 14.96
CA THR A 11 14.65 -3.65 13.67
C THR A 11 13.72 -2.44 13.46
N VAL A 12 12.46 -2.51 13.93
CA VAL A 12 11.48 -1.43 13.76
C VAL A 12 11.86 -0.20 14.58
N HIS A 13 12.45 -0.38 15.77
CA HIS A 13 12.77 0.75 16.65
C HIS A 13 14.02 1.52 16.19
N ARG A 14 15.01 0.80 15.64
CA ARG A 14 16.27 1.39 15.13
C ARG A 14 16.08 2.13 13.80
N ILE A 15 15.01 1.82 13.08
CA ILE A 15 14.66 2.38 11.77
C ILE A 15 13.71 3.57 11.93
N LYS A 16 13.16 3.90 13.11
CA LYS A 16 12.31 5.11 13.21
C LYS A 16 13.10 6.42 13.20
N GLU A 17 14.38 6.40 13.57
CA GLU A 17 15.18 7.61 13.79
C GLU A 17 15.81 8.23 12.53
N PRO A 18 16.26 7.44 11.51
CA PRO A 18 16.74 8.05 10.25
C PRO A 18 15.63 8.50 9.29
N PHE A 19 14.37 8.06 9.49
CA PHE A 19 13.27 8.16 8.52
C PHE A 19 12.45 9.43 8.75
N GLY A 20 13.15 10.54 9.00
CA GLY A 20 12.61 11.83 9.39
C GLY A 20 11.43 12.27 8.53
N GLY A 21 10.25 12.25 9.15
CA GLY A 21 9.03 12.89 8.65
C GLY A 21 8.24 12.04 7.66
N PHE A 22 6.92 12.06 7.80
CA PHE A 22 6.00 11.67 6.73
C PHE A 22 6.23 12.61 5.54
N ALA A 23 7.17 12.27 4.66
CA ALA A 23 7.37 13.02 3.43
C ALA A 23 6.07 12.94 2.63
N GLN A 24 5.46 14.10 2.33
CA GLN A 24 4.30 14.14 1.46
C GLN A 24 4.79 13.91 0.02
N CYS A 25 4.30 12.87 -0.63
CA CYS A 25 4.63 12.57 -2.01
C CYS A 25 3.36 12.57 -2.85
N THR A 26 3.38 13.28 -3.97
CA THR A 26 2.30 13.22 -4.97
C THR A 26 2.33 11.86 -5.67
N MET A 27 1.16 11.27 -5.90
CA MET A 27 1.03 10.02 -6.65
C MET A 27 1.39 10.19 -8.12
N ASP A 28 2.08 9.21 -8.69
CA ASP A 28 2.31 9.15 -10.12
C ASP A 28 1.07 8.60 -10.85
N PRO A 29 0.58 9.23 -11.94
CA PRO A 29 -0.58 8.74 -12.68
C PRO A 29 -0.44 7.31 -13.22
N SER A 30 0.80 6.84 -13.49
CA SER A 30 1.05 5.47 -13.95
C SER A 30 0.78 4.41 -12.88
N GLU A 31 0.67 4.80 -11.61
CA GLU A 31 0.29 3.92 -10.51
C GLU A 31 -1.23 3.70 -10.44
N TYR A 32 -2.04 4.44 -11.22
CA TYR A 32 -3.50 4.38 -11.11
C TYR A 32 -4.07 3.03 -11.57
N VAL A 33 -4.73 2.35 -10.64
CA VAL A 33 -5.40 1.06 -10.87
C VAL A 33 -6.80 1.29 -11.43
N GLY A 34 -7.53 2.23 -10.83
CA GLY A 34 -8.93 2.50 -11.12
C GLY A 34 -9.68 2.99 -9.88
N THR A 35 -10.94 3.34 -10.09
CA THR A 35 -11.87 3.71 -9.02
C THR A 35 -12.80 2.54 -8.71
N VAL A 36 -12.88 2.17 -7.43
CA VAL A 36 -13.78 1.14 -6.92
C VAL A 36 -15.01 1.81 -6.32
N GLY A 37 -16.20 1.40 -6.73
CA GLY A 37 -17.47 1.89 -6.19
C GLY A 37 -17.84 1.19 -4.88
N ARG A 38 -17.17 1.51 -3.77
CA ARG A 38 -17.39 0.96 -2.43
C ARG A 38 -17.13 2.00 -1.36
N GLU A 39 -17.69 1.80 -0.17
CA GLU A 39 -17.28 2.59 0.98
C GLU A 39 -15.85 2.23 1.42
N LEU A 40 -15.18 3.17 2.09
CA LEU A 40 -13.82 2.97 2.58
C LEU A 40 -13.69 1.75 3.51
N SER A 41 -14.68 1.51 4.37
CA SER A 41 -14.71 0.38 5.30
C SER A 41 -14.77 -0.96 4.57
N GLU A 42 -15.63 -1.06 3.56
CA GLU A 42 -15.83 -2.24 2.73
C GLU A 42 -14.57 -2.54 1.91
N PHE A 43 -14.01 -1.52 1.25
CA PHE A 43 -12.81 -1.73 0.44
C PHE A 43 -11.59 -2.14 1.29
N ARG A 44 -11.48 -1.65 2.52
CA ARG A 44 -10.47 -2.14 3.47
C ARG A 44 -10.66 -3.60 3.84
N ALA A 45 -11.90 -4.07 3.97
CA ALA A 45 -12.19 -5.48 4.19
C ALA A 45 -11.84 -6.32 2.95
N ASP A 46 -12.10 -5.83 1.74
CA ASP A 46 -11.68 -6.49 0.50
C ASP A 46 -10.15 -6.62 0.42
N LEU A 47 -9.41 -5.56 0.77
CA LEU A 47 -7.95 -5.59 0.84
C LEU A 47 -7.45 -6.67 1.82
N GLN A 48 -8.07 -6.78 3.00
CA GLN A 48 -7.73 -7.83 3.97
C GLN A 48 -8.06 -9.22 3.44
N ALA A 49 -9.19 -9.40 2.75
CA ALA A 49 -9.56 -10.67 2.11
C ALA A 49 -8.55 -11.06 1.01
N MET A 50 -7.98 -10.07 0.32
CA MET A 50 -6.88 -10.25 -0.63
C MET A 50 -5.49 -10.41 0.04
N GLU A 51 -5.45 -10.60 1.36
CA GLU A 51 -4.23 -10.78 2.18
C GLU A 51 -3.30 -9.55 2.25
N PHE A 52 -3.84 -8.35 2.06
CA PHE A 52 -3.09 -7.13 2.36
C PHE A 52 -3.07 -6.85 3.87
N ALA A 53 -1.97 -6.26 4.32
CA ALA A 53 -1.83 -5.70 5.65
C ALA A 53 -1.63 -4.17 5.56
N PRO A 54 -2.18 -3.37 6.50
CA PRO A 54 -1.86 -1.95 6.59
C PRO A 54 -0.35 -1.75 6.73
N GLU A 55 0.22 -0.77 6.02
CA GLU A 55 1.60 -0.38 6.17
C GLU A 55 1.72 0.81 7.13
N PRO A 56 2.25 0.62 8.35
CA PRO A 56 2.32 1.68 9.36
C PRO A 56 3.47 2.68 9.12
N ILE A 57 4.40 2.36 8.22
CA ILE A 57 5.60 3.16 7.91
C ILE A 57 5.56 3.52 6.43
N ALA A 58 4.46 4.14 6.01
CA ALA A 58 4.34 4.71 4.67
C ALA A 58 4.30 6.24 4.77
N SER A 59 4.92 6.91 3.80
CA SER A 59 4.75 8.34 3.57
C SER A 59 3.28 8.66 3.36
N LEU A 60 2.81 9.78 3.92
CA LEU A 60 1.48 10.29 3.61
C LEU A 60 1.45 10.68 2.13
N LYS A 61 0.60 10.05 1.32
CA LYS A 61 0.53 10.33 -0.11
C LYS A 61 -0.53 11.39 -0.39
N VAL A 62 -0.28 12.19 -1.42
CA VAL A 62 -1.18 13.24 -1.90
C VAL A 62 -1.64 12.86 -3.31
N HIS A 63 -2.94 12.85 -3.53
CA HIS A 63 -3.54 12.64 -4.83
C HIS A 63 -3.27 13.84 -5.74
N GLY A 64 -3.40 13.68 -7.07
CA GLY A 64 -3.17 14.78 -8.03
C GLY A 64 -4.08 16.00 -7.83
N ASP A 65 -5.24 15.80 -7.20
CA ASP A 65 -6.21 16.85 -6.85
C ASP A 65 -6.06 17.42 -5.42
N GLY A 66 -5.03 16.98 -4.68
CA GLY A 66 -4.73 17.43 -3.32
C GLY A 66 -5.37 16.62 -2.19
N ARG A 67 -6.18 15.59 -2.47
CA ARG A 67 -6.69 14.68 -1.42
C ARG A 67 -5.56 13.93 -0.73
N LEU A 68 -5.68 13.70 0.57
CA LEU A 68 -4.73 12.89 1.33
C LEU A 68 -5.10 11.41 1.29
N SER A 69 -4.11 10.53 1.28
CA SER A 69 -4.33 9.10 1.26
C SER A 69 -5.11 8.63 2.49
N ALA A 70 -6.13 7.81 2.27
CA ALA A 70 -6.90 7.13 3.30
C ALA A 70 -6.22 5.84 3.82
N GLY A 71 -5.05 5.49 3.28
CA GLY A 71 -4.17 4.46 3.83
C GLY A 71 -3.23 3.85 2.81
N SER A 72 -2.19 3.19 3.31
CA SER A 72 -1.23 2.38 2.55
C SER A 72 -1.30 0.94 3.00
N TRP A 73 -1.20 0.02 2.04
CA TRP A 73 -1.43 -1.40 2.21
C TRP A 73 -0.40 -2.20 1.44
N VAL A 74 0.09 -3.28 2.02
CA VAL A 74 1.10 -4.12 1.39
C VAL A 74 0.69 -5.58 1.39
N ARG A 75 0.90 -6.24 0.25
CA ARG A 75 0.75 -7.69 0.09
C ARG A 75 2.08 -8.30 -0.31
N ARG A 76 2.44 -9.39 0.37
CA ARG A 76 3.67 -10.17 0.11
C ARG A 76 3.43 -11.64 0.45
N PRO A 77 4.02 -12.58 -0.31
CA PRO A 77 3.83 -14.01 -0.09
C PRO A 77 4.46 -14.52 1.22
N SER A 78 5.43 -13.79 1.77
CA SER A 78 6.00 -14.07 3.09
C SER A 78 6.61 -12.79 3.69
N PRO A 79 6.83 -12.72 5.02
CA PRO A 79 7.38 -11.54 5.67
C PRO A 79 8.74 -11.05 5.12
N LEU A 80 9.56 -11.97 4.60
CA LEU A 80 10.87 -11.68 4.02
C LEU A 80 10.88 -11.89 2.49
N ALA A 81 9.75 -11.72 1.83
CA ALA A 81 9.71 -11.68 0.37
C ALA A 81 10.59 -10.53 -0.16
N LYS A 82 11.25 -10.74 -1.31
CA LYS A 82 12.06 -9.69 -1.95
C LYS A 82 11.21 -8.51 -2.39
N TRP A 83 10.03 -8.81 -2.93
CA TRP A 83 9.10 -7.85 -3.52
C TRP A 83 7.81 -7.77 -2.70
N GLN A 84 7.18 -6.60 -2.72
CA GLN A 84 5.83 -6.39 -2.24
C GLN A 84 4.99 -5.66 -3.29
N LEU A 85 3.69 -5.93 -3.27
CA LEU A 85 2.70 -5.10 -3.94
C LEU A 85 2.24 -4.07 -2.93
N HIS A 86 2.45 -2.80 -3.25
CA HIS A 86 2.01 -1.67 -2.45
C HIS A 86 0.76 -1.09 -3.07
N VAL A 87 -0.25 -0.82 -2.26
CA VAL A 87 -1.49 -0.14 -2.65
C VAL A 87 -1.70 1.08 -1.77
N THR A 88 -1.98 2.21 -2.39
CA THR A 88 -2.45 3.43 -1.71
C THR A 88 -3.87 3.70 -2.14
N ILE A 89 -4.72 4.07 -1.18
CA ILE A 89 -6.14 4.34 -1.42
C ILE A 89 -6.48 5.79 -1.08
N PHE A 90 -7.36 6.40 -1.87
CA PHE A 90 -7.93 7.73 -1.63
C PHE A 90 -9.44 7.62 -1.62
N GLN A 91 -10.08 8.23 -0.64
CA GLN A 91 -11.52 8.29 -0.59
C GLN A 91 -12.00 9.42 -1.51
N ASP A 92 -12.94 9.11 -2.40
CA ASP A 92 -13.69 10.09 -3.19
C ASP A 92 -15.16 10.03 -2.78
N GLY A 93 -15.67 11.09 -2.15
CA GLY A 93 -17.03 11.07 -1.61
C GLY A 93 -17.28 9.94 -0.59
N HIS A 94 -18.48 9.35 -0.65
CA HIS A 94 -18.91 8.32 0.30
C HIS A 94 -18.66 6.89 -0.21
N ASP A 95 -18.77 6.69 -1.52
CA ASP A 95 -18.93 5.40 -2.17
C ASP A 95 -17.93 5.16 -3.32
N ALA A 96 -16.86 5.96 -3.39
CA ALA A 96 -15.80 5.76 -4.37
C ALA A 96 -14.41 5.79 -3.72
N ILE A 97 -13.55 4.87 -4.16
CA ILE A 97 -12.17 4.75 -3.72
C ILE A 97 -11.25 4.72 -4.94
N ASP A 98 -10.36 5.69 -5.04
CA ASP A 98 -9.29 5.66 -6.03
C ASP A 98 -8.14 4.80 -5.51
N VAL A 99 -7.72 3.86 -6.35
CA VAL A 99 -6.73 2.86 -6.00
C VAL A 99 -5.49 3.09 -6.85
N PHE A 100 -4.34 3.14 -6.18
CA PHE A 100 -3.05 3.23 -6.82
C PHE A 100 -2.17 2.07 -6.36
N ALA A 101 -1.36 1.52 -7.26
CA ALA A 101 -0.50 0.40 -6.96
C ALA A 101 0.82 0.45 -7.72
N HIS A 102 1.86 -0.07 -7.06
CA HIS A 102 3.14 -0.36 -7.67
C HIS A 102 3.76 -1.58 -6.98
N ARG A 103 4.70 -2.21 -7.67
CA ARG A 103 5.55 -3.24 -7.11
C ARG A 103 6.89 -2.64 -6.74
N GLU A 104 7.38 -3.00 -5.57
CA GLU A 104 8.61 -2.45 -5.02
C GLU A 104 9.35 -3.47 -4.14
N TYR A 105 10.60 -3.16 -3.78
CA TYR A 105 11.31 -3.95 -2.78
C TYR A 105 10.61 -3.88 -1.43
N SER A 106 10.53 -5.03 -0.75
CA SER A 106 10.01 -5.05 0.62
C SER A 106 10.95 -4.32 1.56
N TRP A 107 10.46 -3.29 2.24
CA TRP A 107 11.25 -2.55 3.24
C TRP A 107 11.74 -3.44 4.40
N LEU A 108 11.04 -4.54 4.70
CA LEU A 108 11.43 -5.49 5.74
C LEU A 108 12.72 -6.25 5.39
N ARG A 109 12.96 -6.52 4.10
CA ARG A 109 14.13 -7.27 3.62
C ARG A 109 15.18 -6.39 2.96
N HIS A 110 14.77 -5.33 2.28
CA HIS A 110 15.61 -4.45 1.49
C HIS A 110 15.28 -2.97 1.77
N PRO A 111 15.43 -2.47 3.01
CA PRO A 111 15.01 -1.13 3.42
C PRO A 111 15.69 -0.01 2.61
N TYR A 112 16.97 -0.16 2.28
CA TYR A 112 17.70 0.83 1.48
C TYR A 112 17.16 0.90 0.04
N LYS A 113 16.95 -0.25 -0.62
CA LYS A 113 16.44 -0.30 -1.99
C LYS A 113 15.01 0.24 -2.10
N HIS A 114 14.19 -0.04 -1.09
CA HIS A 114 12.85 0.52 -0.96
C HIS A 114 12.93 2.05 -0.82
N TYR A 115 13.80 2.57 0.07
CA TYR A 115 13.97 4.01 0.27
C TYR A 115 14.44 4.75 -1.00
N THR A 116 15.34 4.14 -1.79
CA THR A 116 15.80 4.74 -3.05
C THR A 116 14.86 4.49 -4.24
N SER A 117 13.67 3.92 -4.00
CA SER A 117 12.71 3.51 -5.04
C SER A 117 13.33 2.65 -6.15
N GLU A 118 14.34 1.83 -5.82
CA GLU A 118 14.96 0.92 -6.79
C GLU A 118 13.90 -0.10 -7.26
N GLY A 119 13.81 -0.36 -8.56
CA GLY A 119 12.88 -1.38 -9.07
C GLY A 119 11.40 -1.04 -8.85
N TRP A 120 11.07 0.24 -8.74
CA TRP A 120 9.71 0.75 -8.75
C TRP A 120 9.02 0.40 -10.07
N ASP A 121 8.01 -0.46 -10.01
CA ASP A 121 7.36 -1.02 -11.19
C ASP A 121 5.84 -0.81 -11.07
N THR A 122 5.38 0.27 -11.72
CA THR A 122 3.98 0.69 -11.70
C THR A 122 3.14 -0.20 -12.62
N THR A 123 3.66 -0.59 -13.78
CA THR A 123 2.95 -1.44 -14.75
C THR A 123 2.58 -2.78 -14.15
N SER A 124 3.55 -3.55 -13.63
CA SER A 124 3.24 -4.86 -13.05
C SER A 124 2.45 -4.75 -11.74
N GLY A 125 2.62 -3.65 -11.00
CA GLY A 125 1.84 -3.35 -9.81
C GLY A 125 0.36 -3.15 -10.13
N VAL A 126 0.06 -2.29 -11.10
CA VAL A 126 -1.30 -2.02 -11.57
C VAL A 126 -1.95 -3.28 -12.13
N GLU A 127 -1.28 -3.99 -13.04
CA GLU A 127 -1.80 -5.24 -13.62
C GLU A 127 -2.11 -6.26 -12.53
N ARG A 128 -1.20 -6.43 -11.56
CA ARG A 128 -1.40 -7.38 -10.47
C ARG A 128 -2.56 -6.98 -9.57
N MET A 129 -2.72 -5.70 -9.27
CA MET A 129 -3.83 -5.24 -8.44
C MET A 129 -5.17 -5.41 -9.17
N ARG A 130 -5.25 -5.09 -10.46
CA ARG A 130 -6.45 -5.33 -11.28
C ARG A 130 -6.83 -6.81 -11.35
N SER A 131 -5.85 -7.69 -11.51
CA SER A 131 -6.06 -9.15 -11.43
C SER A 131 -6.64 -9.55 -10.08
N LEU A 132 -6.07 -9.07 -8.96
CA LEU A 132 -6.58 -9.39 -7.62
C LEU A 132 -8.01 -8.91 -7.40
N LEU A 133 -8.34 -7.69 -7.83
CA LEU A 133 -9.71 -7.16 -7.77
C LEU A 133 -10.67 -8.04 -8.57
N SER A 134 -10.31 -8.38 -9.81
CA SER A 134 -11.13 -9.21 -10.69
C SER A 134 -11.34 -10.62 -10.13
N ASP A 135 -10.27 -11.24 -9.61
CA ASP A 135 -10.30 -12.58 -9.01
C ASP A 135 -11.20 -12.65 -7.77
N HIS A 136 -11.39 -11.52 -7.07
CA HIS A 136 -12.25 -11.41 -5.88
C HIS A 136 -13.62 -10.77 -6.19
N GLY A 137 -13.96 -10.57 -7.47
CA GLY A 137 -15.25 -10.01 -7.87
C GLY A 137 -15.44 -8.53 -7.46
N VAL A 138 -14.36 -7.79 -7.27
CA VAL A 138 -14.41 -6.34 -6.97
C VAL A 138 -14.36 -5.58 -8.29
N ALA A 139 -15.49 -5.02 -8.69
CA ALA A 139 -15.59 -4.18 -9.88
C ALA A 139 -14.83 -2.86 -9.69
N PHE A 140 -14.18 -2.39 -10.76
CA PHE A 140 -13.51 -1.10 -10.82
C PHE A 140 -13.67 -0.49 -12.22
N ARG A 141 -13.55 0.83 -12.32
CA ARG A 141 -13.54 1.58 -13.58
C ARG A 141 -12.22 2.29 -13.78
N ILE A 142 -11.88 2.53 -15.04
CA ILE A 142 -10.71 3.33 -15.45
C ILE A 142 -11.30 4.47 -16.26
N ASP A 143 -11.26 5.68 -15.71
CA ASP A 143 -11.68 6.90 -16.40
C ASP A 143 -10.51 7.60 -17.09
#